data_AF-A0A364MWT8-F1
#
_entry.id   AF-A0A364MWT8-F1
#
_cell.length_a   1.000
_cell.length_b   1.000
_cell.length_c   1.000
_cell.angle_alpha   90.00
_cell.angle_beta   90.00
_cell.angle_gamma   90.00
#
_symmetry.space_group_name_H-M   'P 1'
#
loop_
_entity.id
_entity.type
_entity.pdbx_description
1 polymer ?
#
loop_
_entity_poly.entity_id
_entity_poly.type
_entity_poly.pdbx_seq_one_letter_code
_entity_poly.pdbx_strand_id
1 'polypeptide(L)'
;MSDQPEDCIVPGSHAPASTEVYYQVRQRIRNLGEMRKFRQGHDRLDDVLDITPGDLRKFEQLQHGSSSSHTRINNMSDEEIKAEATAARNWLLGMLDFQDKVMLRENEMRLFRFAVEKQMSGQKNNYTEKERLYMALTSTKTTSSFERLRAAFLVVFHLNLAGHLKDVTDLAIVRAERLQSSADAEAERIYALESIVQKSASITVDYFACAVPLSLLTSTANSTSVVDDNAGCCPICQNSYTAFAEFPIKDLLADYPVRIKHCGHIVGKACLEQWMVTPKINEAKYPHRTCPLCRVKVEGVEGPAVPHGLRKHLKKDRRSLESLHELAYGYDVTLEECIVTIVACMSKEIACTELLSEVQRNGGDEKQEDTLRKMLTELQKEKRLWGFRGNVVGIGAGNGDDLHSSKQARFGQWPSAGGSTMNIRTHHEINIPTCFINRIVPELAGAVTSSRGVSIKDRPVS
;
A
#
# COMPACT_ATOMS: atom_id res chain seq x y z
N MET A 1 -8.05 20.10 48.69
CA MET A 1 -6.63 20.43 48.90
C MET A 1 -5.85 19.71 47.84
N SER A 2 -4.85 20.38 47.29
CA SER A 2 -4.39 20.31 45.91
C SER A 2 -3.83 18.97 45.43
N ASP A 3 -4.46 18.40 44.41
CA ASP A 3 -3.84 17.44 43.47
C ASP A 3 -3.12 18.24 42.38
N GLN A 4 -1.79 18.12 42.32
CA GLN A 4 -1.01 18.55 41.16
C GLN A 4 -0.49 17.32 40.41
N PRO A 5 -0.61 17.28 39.07
CA PRO A 5 0.06 16.27 38.27
C PRO A 5 1.55 16.66 38.16
N GLU A 6 2.40 15.96 38.90
CA GLU A 6 3.84 15.92 38.63
C GLU A 6 4.09 15.12 37.36
N ASP A 7 4.04 15.78 36.20
CA ASP A 7 4.80 15.38 35.01
C ASP A 7 4.82 16.56 34.01
N CYS A 8 5.42 17.66 34.46
CA CYS A 8 5.98 18.65 33.55
C CYS A 8 7.44 18.27 33.32
N ILE A 9 7.75 17.78 32.12
CA ILE A 9 9.12 17.77 31.61
C ILE A 9 9.61 19.22 31.68
N VAL A 10 10.45 19.52 32.68
CA VAL A 10 11.07 20.83 32.79
C VAL A 10 11.85 21.08 31.50
N PRO A 11 11.58 22.18 30.76
CA PRO A 11 12.40 22.57 29.62
C PRO A 11 13.79 22.91 30.16
N GLY A 12 14.69 21.93 30.17
CA GLY A 12 16.08 22.10 30.57
C GLY A 12 16.71 23.21 29.73
N SER A 13 17.38 24.14 30.41
CA SER A 13 17.92 25.40 29.88
C SER A 13 18.49 25.28 28.47
N HIS A 14 18.14 26.23 27.59
CA HIS A 14 18.65 26.41 26.23
C HIS A 14 20.16 26.71 26.13
N ALA A 15 20.96 26.44 27.16
CA ALA A 15 22.41 26.50 27.04
C ALA A 15 22.89 25.38 26.09
N PRO A 16 23.70 25.70 25.06
CA PRO A 16 24.31 24.68 24.23
C PRO A 16 25.19 23.78 25.11
N ALA A 17 25.03 22.46 24.99
CA ALA A 17 25.86 21.52 25.74
C ALA A 17 27.33 21.69 25.40
N SER A 18 28.21 21.28 26.33
CA SER A 18 29.65 21.36 26.10
C SER A 18 30.08 20.53 24.88
N THR A 19 31.20 20.92 24.26
CA THR A 19 31.76 20.20 23.10
C THR A 19 32.05 18.73 23.41
N GLU A 20 32.43 18.43 24.66
CA GLU A 20 32.69 17.07 25.14
C GLU A 20 31.39 16.22 25.20
N VAL A 21 30.26 16.81 25.62
CA VAL A 21 28.95 16.12 25.57
C VAL A 21 28.62 15.71 24.14
N TYR A 22 28.74 16.64 23.18
CA TYR A 22 28.46 16.33 21.77
C TYR A 22 29.43 15.33 21.16
N TYR A 23 30.69 15.32 21.59
CA TYR A 23 31.65 14.28 21.20
C TYR A 23 31.19 12.89 21.65
N GLN A 24 30.84 12.73 22.93
CA GLN A 24 30.32 11.47 23.45
C GLN A 24 29.01 11.05 22.77
N VAL A 25 28.07 11.98 22.56
CA VAL A 25 26.80 11.70 21.85
C VAL A 25 27.06 11.14 20.44
N ARG A 26 27.99 11.74 19.69
CA ARG A 26 28.34 11.25 18.35
C ARG A 26 28.94 9.85 18.38
N GLN A 27 29.80 9.55 19.36
CA GLN A 27 30.34 8.20 19.53
C GLN A 27 29.25 7.18 19.86
N ARG A 28 28.31 7.56 20.72
CA ARG A 28 27.17 6.71 21.13
C ARG A 28 26.26 6.38 19.94
N ILE A 29 25.97 7.37 19.09
CA ILE A 29 25.19 7.18 17.86
C ILE A 29 25.93 6.28 16.87
N ARG A 30 27.26 6.44 16.73
CA ARG A 30 28.07 5.53 15.90
C ARG A 30 27.96 4.10 16.42
N ASN A 31 28.14 3.89 17.72
CA ASN A 31 28.00 2.56 18.34
C ASN A 31 26.60 1.98 18.15
N LEU A 32 25.55 2.80 18.23
CA LEU A 32 24.18 2.36 17.94
C LEU A 32 24.03 1.92 16.46
N GLY A 33 24.66 2.64 15.53
CA GLY A 33 24.73 2.25 14.12
C GLY A 33 25.48 0.93 13.90
N GLU A 34 26.59 0.69 14.61
CA GLU A 34 27.31 -0.58 14.59
C GLU A 34 26.47 -1.72 15.15
N MET A 35 25.72 -1.47 16.23
CA MET A 35 24.78 -2.43 16.82
C MET A 35 23.69 -2.85 15.84
N ARG A 36 23.11 -1.89 15.12
CA ARG A 36 22.11 -2.15 14.07
C ARG A 36 22.66 -3.01 12.93
N LYS A 37 23.87 -2.72 12.46
CA LYS A 37 24.53 -3.52 11.42
C LYS A 37 24.87 -4.93 11.89
N PHE A 38 25.40 -5.03 13.11
CA PHE A 38 25.69 -6.33 13.74
C PHE A 38 24.43 -7.20 13.77
N ARG A 39 23.30 -6.59 14.15
CA ARG A 39 21.99 -7.24 14.20
C ARG A 39 21.50 -7.72 12.83
N GLN A 40 21.57 -6.88 11.81
CA GLN A 40 21.15 -7.25 10.45
C GLN A 40 21.99 -8.36 9.83
N GLY A 41 23.25 -8.52 10.27
CA GLY A 41 24.17 -9.54 9.75
C GLY A 41 24.16 -10.89 10.48
N HIS A 42 23.33 -11.06 11.52
CA HIS A 42 23.31 -12.28 12.33
C HIS A 42 21.88 -12.83 12.46
N ASP A 43 21.57 -13.89 11.71
CA ASP A 43 20.25 -14.55 11.73
C ASP A 43 19.93 -15.29 13.05
N ARG A 44 20.91 -15.43 13.96
CA ARG A 44 20.82 -16.21 15.21
C ARG A 44 21.16 -15.38 16.45
N LEU A 45 20.59 -14.18 16.56
CA LEU A 45 20.73 -13.37 17.77
C LEU A 45 20.09 -14.01 19.01
N ASP A 46 19.17 -14.95 18.82
CA ASP A 46 18.57 -15.71 19.91
C ASP A 46 19.59 -16.62 20.62
N ASP A 47 20.48 -17.25 19.84
CA ASP A 47 21.58 -18.09 20.34
C ASP A 47 22.64 -17.25 21.07
N VAL A 48 22.82 -16.00 20.62
CA VAL A 48 23.81 -15.03 21.15
C VAL A 48 23.49 -14.58 22.58
N LEU A 49 22.21 -14.59 22.95
CA LEU A 49 21.71 -14.18 24.27
C LEU A 49 21.23 -15.36 25.12
N ASP A 50 21.56 -16.59 24.75
CA ASP A 50 21.25 -17.77 25.55
C ASP A 50 22.22 -17.88 26.74
N ILE A 51 21.84 -17.24 27.86
CA ILE A 51 22.62 -17.24 29.09
C ILE A 51 21.99 -18.21 30.08
N THR A 52 22.79 -19.13 30.60
CA THR A 52 22.32 -20.11 31.58
C THR A 52 21.92 -19.44 32.91
N PRO A 53 20.94 -19.99 33.66
CA PRO A 53 20.59 -19.48 34.99
C PRO A 53 21.79 -19.40 35.94
N GLY A 54 22.70 -20.37 35.85
CA GLY A 54 23.94 -20.38 36.63
C GLY A 54 24.84 -19.17 36.33
N ASP A 55 24.96 -18.79 35.06
CA ASP A 55 25.75 -17.62 34.68
C ASP A 55 25.06 -16.31 35.07
N LEU A 56 23.72 -16.23 34.97
CA LEU A 56 22.95 -15.07 35.45
C LEU A 56 23.16 -14.82 36.95
N ARG A 57 23.14 -15.89 37.77
CA ARG A 57 23.45 -15.80 39.20
C ARG A 57 24.89 -15.34 39.47
N LYS A 58 25.86 -15.83 38.69
CA LYS A 58 27.26 -15.36 38.79
C LYS A 58 27.39 -13.88 38.46
N PHE A 59 26.72 -13.40 37.40
CA PHE A 59 26.74 -11.98 37.05
C PHE A 59 26.14 -11.10 38.16
N GLU A 60 25.08 -11.56 38.80
CA GLU A 60 24.46 -10.84 39.90
C GLU A 60 25.37 -10.76 41.13
N GLN A 61 26.03 -11.87 41.49
CA GLN A 61 27.01 -11.94 42.58
C GLN A 61 28.22 -11.01 42.32
N LEU A 62 28.66 -10.90 41.07
CA LEU A 62 29.75 -10.00 40.69
C LEU A 62 29.36 -8.51 40.76
N GLN A 63 28.10 -8.17 40.51
CA GLN A 63 27.63 -6.77 40.55
C GLN A 63 27.28 -6.29 41.97
N HIS A 64 26.76 -7.16 42.83
CA HIS A 64 26.24 -6.79 44.15
C HIS A 64 27.13 -7.24 45.32
N GLY A 65 28.19 -8.00 45.05
CA GLY A 65 29.08 -8.57 46.05
C GLY A 65 28.42 -9.68 46.88
N SER A 66 29.24 -10.49 47.55
CA SER A 66 28.79 -11.66 48.34
C SER A 66 27.94 -11.30 49.58
N SER A 67 27.71 -10.02 49.85
CA SER A 67 27.05 -9.53 51.08
C SER A 67 25.57 -9.15 50.89
N SER A 68 25.04 -9.20 49.68
CA SER A 68 23.64 -8.89 49.37
C SER A 68 22.79 -10.16 49.40
N SER A 69 22.30 -10.55 50.58
CA SER A 69 21.48 -11.76 50.80
C SER A 69 20.06 -11.71 50.21
N HIS A 70 19.66 -10.61 49.56
CA HIS A 70 18.30 -10.39 49.06
C HIS A 70 18.27 -9.90 47.62
N THR A 71 18.89 -10.65 46.71
CA THR A 71 18.70 -10.40 45.28
C THR A 71 17.50 -11.19 44.74
N ARG A 72 16.81 -10.62 43.75
CA ARG A 72 15.58 -11.18 43.18
C ARG A 72 15.81 -12.56 42.56
N ILE A 73 16.94 -12.74 41.87
CA ILE A 73 17.28 -13.99 41.16
C ILE A 73 17.58 -15.13 42.14
N ASN A 74 18.12 -14.84 43.32
CA ASN A 74 18.41 -15.87 44.34
C ASN A 74 17.12 -16.54 44.89
N ASN A 75 15.97 -15.87 44.74
CA ASN A 75 14.67 -16.39 45.17
C ASN A 75 13.89 -17.07 44.03
N MET A 76 14.42 -17.09 42.81
CA MET A 76 13.77 -17.67 41.63
C MET A 76 14.31 -19.07 41.33
N SER A 77 13.40 -19.96 40.93
CA SER A 77 13.75 -21.24 40.33
C SER A 77 14.46 -21.07 38.98
N ASP A 78 15.21 -22.08 38.54
CA ASP A 78 15.92 -22.05 37.25
C ASP A 78 14.93 -21.86 36.09
N GLU A 79 13.74 -22.40 36.21
CA GLU A 79 12.66 -22.35 35.22
C GLU A 79 12.05 -20.95 35.12
N GLU A 80 11.85 -20.27 36.26
CA GLU A 80 11.44 -18.87 36.29
C GLU A 80 12.52 -17.96 35.69
N ILE A 81 13.79 -18.21 36.01
CA ILE A 81 14.93 -17.47 35.45
C ILE A 81 14.98 -17.64 33.93
N LYS A 82 14.81 -18.86 33.41
CA LYS A 82 14.77 -19.13 31.96
C LYS A 82 13.59 -18.42 31.28
N ALA A 83 12.41 -18.47 31.89
CA ALA A 83 11.21 -17.83 31.35
C ALA A 83 11.39 -16.31 31.25
N GLU A 84 11.91 -15.68 32.31
CA GLU A 84 12.12 -14.24 32.33
C GLU A 84 13.31 -13.81 31.45
N ALA A 85 14.38 -14.60 31.39
CA ALA A 85 15.47 -14.37 30.45
C ALA A 85 14.96 -14.39 29.00
N THR A 86 14.09 -15.35 28.68
CA THR A 86 13.44 -15.43 27.36
C THR A 86 12.57 -14.19 27.10
N ALA A 87 11.77 -13.77 28.07
CA ALA A 87 10.95 -12.56 27.96
C ALA A 87 11.80 -11.29 27.76
N ALA A 88 12.87 -11.14 28.54
CA ALA A 88 13.82 -10.02 28.44
C ALA A 88 14.53 -10.00 27.07
N ARG A 89 14.94 -11.16 26.56
CA ARG A 89 15.54 -11.27 25.22
C ARG A 89 14.57 -10.84 24.14
N ASN A 90 13.37 -11.41 24.13
CA ASN A 90 12.33 -11.10 23.14
C ASN A 90 11.95 -9.62 23.20
N TRP A 91 11.81 -9.07 24.40
CA TRP A 91 11.51 -7.67 24.61
C TRP A 91 12.62 -6.75 24.08
N LEU A 92 13.89 -7.05 24.38
CA LEU A 92 15.03 -6.26 23.91
C LEU A 92 15.07 -6.21 22.39
N LEU A 93 14.97 -7.38 21.73
CA LEU A 93 15.03 -7.47 20.28
C LEU A 93 13.83 -6.77 19.63
N GLY A 94 12.62 -7.00 20.13
CA GLY A 94 11.41 -6.32 19.64
C GLY A 94 11.44 -4.80 19.84
N MET A 95 12.01 -4.33 20.94
CA MET A 95 12.18 -2.90 21.20
C MET A 95 13.20 -2.26 20.24
N LEU A 96 14.29 -2.96 19.91
CA LEU A 96 15.24 -2.51 18.90
C LEU A 96 14.59 -2.44 17.51
N ASP A 97 13.77 -3.44 17.13
CA ASP A 97 12.97 -3.41 15.89
C ASP A 97 12.06 -2.21 15.80
N PHE A 98 11.31 -1.97 16.87
CA PHE A 98 10.40 -0.85 16.94
C PHE A 98 11.14 0.48 16.77
N GLN A 99 12.28 0.64 17.43
CA GLN A 99 13.06 1.86 17.36
C GLN A 99 13.66 2.10 15.97
N ASP A 100 14.14 1.05 15.30
CA ASP A 100 14.66 1.17 13.94
C ASP A 100 13.58 1.63 12.95
N LYS A 101 12.31 1.27 13.19
CA LYS A 101 11.18 1.69 12.36
C LYS A 101 10.61 3.08 12.71
N VAL A 102 10.66 3.47 14.00
CA VAL A 102 9.86 4.60 14.50
C VAL A 102 10.70 5.76 15.03
N MET A 103 11.92 5.51 15.50
CA MET A 103 12.70 6.52 16.22
C MET A 103 13.53 7.37 15.26
N LEU A 104 13.17 8.64 15.17
CA LEU A 104 13.94 9.64 14.41
C LEU A 104 15.29 9.95 15.09
N ARG A 105 16.28 10.31 14.28
CA ARG A 105 17.64 10.64 14.72
C ARG A 105 17.68 11.78 15.74
N GLU A 106 16.78 12.75 15.62
CA GLU A 106 16.67 13.88 16.54
C GLU A 106 16.25 13.42 17.95
N ASN A 107 15.47 12.34 18.03
CA ASN A 107 15.05 11.77 19.31
C ASN A 107 16.20 10.99 19.95
N GLU A 108 17.03 10.30 19.15
CA GLU A 108 18.24 9.62 19.62
C GLU A 108 19.27 10.62 20.16
N MET A 109 19.51 11.71 19.40
CA MET A 109 20.39 12.80 19.82
C MET A 109 19.97 13.39 21.16
N ARG A 110 18.67 13.66 21.33
CA ARG A 110 18.12 14.18 22.59
C ARG A 110 18.30 13.18 23.74
N LEU A 111 17.94 11.92 23.54
CA LEU A 111 18.12 10.86 24.53
C LEU A 111 19.58 10.74 25.00
N PHE A 112 20.52 10.63 24.06
CA PHE A 112 21.93 10.49 24.41
C PHE A 112 22.49 11.76 25.05
N ARG A 113 22.07 12.95 24.61
CA ARG A 113 22.51 14.21 25.24
C ARG A 113 22.15 14.23 26.72
N PHE A 114 20.89 13.97 27.07
CA PHE A 114 20.45 13.95 28.47
C PHE A 114 21.20 12.88 29.28
N ALA A 115 21.34 11.67 28.76
CA ALA A 115 22.04 10.60 29.45
C ALA A 115 23.54 10.90 29.66
N VAL A 116 24.21 11.50 28.67
CA VAL A 116 25.62 11.88 28.75
C VAL A 116 25.82 13.04 29.72
N GLU A 117 24.95 14.05 29.72
CA GLU A 117 25.01 15.16 30.68
C GLU A 117 24.91 14.65 32.12
N LYS A 118 23.95 13.75 32.39
CA LYS A 118 23.83 13.04 33.68
C LYS A 118 25.07 12.20 34.00
N GLN A 119 25.69 11.57 33.00
CA GLN A 119 26.92 10.81 33.20
C GLN A 119 28.06 11.69 33.69
N MET A 120 28.23 12.86 33.06
CA MET A 120 29.31 13.80 33.33
C MET A 120 29.11 14.55 34.64
N SER A 121 27.87 14.78 35.06
CA SER A 121 27.55 15.35 36.37
C SER A 121 27.64 14.33 37.52
N GLY A 122 28.01 13.07 37.25
CA GLY A 122 28.07 12.01 38.25
C GLY A 122 26.70 11.45 38.66
N GLN A 123 25.62 11.86 38.00
CA GLN A 123 24.24 11.51 38.33
C GLN A 123 23.74 10.23 37.63
N LYS A 124 24.60 9.22 37.49
CA LYS A 124 24.25 7.96 36.80
C LYS A 124 23.06 7.23 37.42
N ASN A 125 22.88 7.38 38.74
CA ASN A 125 21.77 6.76 39.46
C ASN A 125 20.40 7.32 39.02
N ASN A 126 20.39 8.55 38.45
CA ASN A 126 19.20 9.25 37.98
C ASN A 126 18.87 8.96 36.50
N TYR A 127 19.46 7.92 35.93
CA TYR A 127 19.07 7.46 34.60
C TYR A 127 17.66 6.85 34.63
N THR A 128 16.84 7.24 33.66
CA THR A 128 15.60 6.51 33.35
C THR A 128 15.94 5.11 32.84
N GLU A 129 14.98 4.19 32.86
CA GLU A 129 15.16 2.82 32.36
C GLU A 129 15.63 2.81 30.90
N LYS A 130 15.05 3.68 30.08
CA LYS A 130 15.45 3.90 28.68
C LYS A 130 16.89 4.40 28.60
N GLU A 131 17.27 5.41 29.38
CA GLU A 131 18.66 5.90 29.38
C GLU A 131 19.64 4.81 29.81
N ARG A 132 19.33 4.01 30.85
CA ARG A 132 20.18 2.90 31.29
C ARG A 132 20.38 1.88 30.17
N LEU A 133 19.30 1.48 29.52
CA LEU A 133 19.33 0.52 28.42
C LEU A 133 20.22 1.01 27.27
N TYR A 134 19.98 2.22 26.79
CA TYR A 134 20.71 2.76 25.66
C TYR A 134 22.16 3.09 25.98
N MET A 135 22.46 3.51 27.21
CA MET A 135 23.83 3.71 27.64
C MET A 135 24.60 2.38 27.78
N ALA A 136 23.92 1.27 28.06
CA ALA A 136 24.50 -0.07 28.00
C ALA A 136 24.73 -0.51 26.54
N LEU A 137 23.72 -0.38 25.68
CA LEU A 137 23.78 -0.72 24.25
C LEU A 137 24.87 0.03 23.48
N THR A 138 25.25 1.22 23.93
CA THR A 138 26.19 2.09 23.22
C THR A 138 27.49 2.33 23.97
N SER A 139 27.78 1.53 25.00
CA SER A 139 28.95 1.70 25.86
C SER A 139 30.23 1.96 25.07
N THR A 140 30.88 3.09 25.34
CA THR A 140 32.17 3.46 24.73
C THR A 140 33.34 2.69 25.33
N LYS A 141 33.12 1.99 26.45
CA LYS A 141 34.13 1.17 27.12
C LYS A 141 34.24 -0.23 26.54
N THR A 142 33.19 -0.71 25.88
CA THR A 142 33.16 -2.03 25.23
C THR A 142 33.38 -1.86 23.75
N THR A 143 34.32 -2.61 23.18
CA THR A 143 34.64 -2.57 21.76
C THR A 143 33.73 -3.49 20.95
N SER A 144 33.21 -4.55 21.57
CA SER A 144 32.38 -5.55 20.89
C SER A 144 30.88 -5.23 20.96
N SER A 145 30.21 -5.28 19.81
CA SER A 145 28.74 -5.19 19.71
C SER A 145 28.03 -6.31 20.49
N PHE A 146 28.63 -7.50 20.53
CA PHE A 146 28.14 -8.62 21.32
C PHE A 146 28.08 -8.27 22.82
N GLU A 147 29.17 -7.72 23.37
CA GLU A 147 29.23 -7.36 24.79
C GLU A 147 28.26 -6.23 25.14
N ARG A 148 28.06 -5.27 24.23
CA ARG A 148 27.06 -4.20 24.38
C ARG A 148 25.64 -4.78 24.42
N LEU A 149 25.32 -5.71 23.53
CA LEU A 149 24.02 -6.38 23.51
C LEU A 149 23.79 -7.20 24.79
N ARG A 150 24.81 -7.94 25.23
CA ARG A 150 24.76 -8.71 26.48
C ARG A 150 24.56 -7.79 27.69
N ALA A 151 25.27 -6.66 27.75
CA ALA A 151 25.10 -5.68 28.83
C ALA A 151 23.68 -5.10 28.84
N ALA A 152 23.14 -4.79 27.66
CA ALA A 152 21.77 -4.32 27.51
C ALA A 152 20.75 -5.37 27.96
N PHE A 153 20.94 -6.63 27.56
CA PHE A 153 20.12 -7.75 28.00
C PHE A 153 20.10 -7.87 29.53
N LEU A 154 21.27 -7.77 30.18
CA LEU A 154 21.34 -7.78 31.64
C LEU A 154 20.57 -6.61 32.27
N VAL A 155 20.60 -5.42 31.67
CA VAL A 155 19.78 -4.28 32.13
C VAL A 155 18.29 -4.60 32.03
N VAL A 156 17.82 -5.13 30.89
CA VAL A 156 16.40 -5.51 30.69
C VAL A 156 15.96 -6.56 31.70
N PHE A 157 16.79 -7.58 31.90
CA PHE A 157 16.51 -8.69 32.80
C PHE A 157 16.49 -8.26 34.27
N HIS A 158 17.52 -7.56 34.75
CA HIS A 158 17.58 -7.15 36.16
C HIS A 158 16.47 -6.16 36.54
N LEU A 159 16.09 -5.27 35.62
CA LEU A 159 14.99 -4.31 35.83
C LEU A 159 13.61 -4.90 35.52
N ASN A 160 13.52 -6.16 35.07
CA ASN A 160 12.29 -6.80 34.60
C ASN A 160 11.48 -5.91 33.64
N LEU A 161 12.16 -5.27 32.67
CA LEU A 161 11.50 -4.32 31.76
C LEU A 161 10.46 -5.02 30.89
N ALA A 162 10.68 -6.30 30.55
CA ALA A 162 9.71 -7.09 29.79
C ALA A 162 8.36 -7.26 30.53
N GLY A 163 8.39 -7.45 31.85
CA GLY A 163 7.19 -7.51 32.66
C GLY A 163 6.58 -6.14 32.91
N HIS A 164 7.40 -5.16 33.34
CA HIS A 164 6.92 -3.84 33.75
C HIS A 164 6.42 -2.96 32.59
N LEU A 165 6.99 -3.13 31.40
CA LEU A 165 6.66 -2.33 30.20
C LEU A 165 5.88 -3.13 29.16
N LYS A 166 5.18 -4.19 29.58
CA LYS A 166 4.39 -5.03 28.67
C LYS A 166 3.35 -4.22 27.89
N ASP A 167 2.58 -3.37 28.56
CA ASP A 167 1.54 -2.53 27.92
C ASP A 167 2.13 -1.58 26.86
N VAL A 168 3.32 -1.02 27.13
CA VAL A 168 4.04 -0.16 26.18
C VAL A 168 4.49 -0.96 24.97
N THR A 169 4.89 -2.21 25.18
CA THR A 169 5.34 -3.13 24.13
C THR A 169 4.19 -3.51 23.23
N ASP A 170 3.03 -3.84 23.79
CA ASP A 170 1.82 -4.17 23.03
C ASP A 170 1.39 -2.98 22.15
N LEU A 171 1.43 -1.76 22.70
CA LEU A 171 1.16 -0.54 21.92
C LEU A 171 2.20 -0.30 20.82
N ALA A 172 3.47 -0.56 21.11
CA ALA A 172 4.57 -0.41 20.15
C ALA A 172 4.43 -1.38 18.98
N ILE A 173 4.06 -2.64 19.24
CA ILE A 173 3.78 -3.65 18.20
C ILE A 173 2.65 -3.18 17.29
N VAL A 174 1.50 -2.80 17.86
CA VAL A 174 0.35 -2.31 17.07
C VAL A 174 0.73 -1.09 16.22
N ARG A 175 1.56 -0.19 16.75
CA ARG A 175 2.03 0.97 16.00
C ARG A 175 3.00 0.58 14.87
N ALA A 176 3.93 -0.33 15.12
CA ALA A 176 4.85 -0.83 14.10
C ALA A 176 4.09 -1.55 12.97
N GLU A 177 3.10 -2.37 13.29
CA GLU A 177 2.23 -3.03 12.32
C GLU A 177 1.48 -2.02 11.46
N ARG A 178 0.89 -0.98 12.07
CA ARG A 178 0.20 0.09 11.33
C ARG A 178 1.13 0.84 10.38
N LEU A 179 2.35 1.14 10.83
CA LEU A 179 3.35 1.80 9.98
C LEU A 179 3.79 0.89 8.84
N GLN A 180 4.00 -0.40 9.11
CA GLN A 180 4.32 -1.38 8.09
C GLN A 180 3.19 -1.51 7.07
N SER A 181 1.95 -1.71 7.52
CA SER A 181 0.77 -1.78 6.64
C SER A 181 0.59 -0.51 5.82
N SER A 182 0.90 0.66 6.38
CA SER A 182 0.86 1.92 5.64
C SER A 182 1.95 2.00 4.58
N ALA A 183 3.17 1.55 4.88
CA ALA A 183 4.28 1.51 3.94
C ALA A 183 4.02 0.50 2.82
N ASP A 184 3.48 -0.68 3.16
CA ASP A 184 3.11 -1.71 2.20
C ASP A 184 1.99 -1.22 1.28
N ALA A 185 0.95 -0.57 1.83
CA ALA A 185 -0.13 0.03 1.04
C ALA A 185 0.36 1.12 0.08
N GLU A 186 1.34 1.93 0.50
CA GLU A 186 1.96 2.94 -0.35
C GLU A 186 2.81 2.30 -1.46
N ALA A 187 3.61 1.29 -1.13
CA ALA A 187 4.37 0.54 -2.14
C ALA A 187 3.44 -0.15 -3.17
N GLU A 188 2.33 -0.73 -2.72
CA GLU A 188 1.31 -1.30 -3.62
C GLU A 188 0.66 -0.23 -4.51
N ARG A 189 0.40 0.96 -3.97
CA ARG A 189 -0.12 2.10 -4.74
C ARG A 189 0.84 2.50 -5.84
N ILE A 190 2.13 2.70 -5.52
CA ILE A 190 3.17 3.08 -6.48
C ILE A 190 3.28 2.04 -7.59
N TYR A 191 3.37 0.76 -7.23
CA TYR A 191 3.42 -0.34 -8.20
C TYR A 191 2.22 -0.34 -9.16
N ALA A 192 1.01 -0.10 -8.65
CA ALA A 192 -0.18 -0.06 -9.48
C ALA A 192 -0.22 1.18 -10.40
N LEU A 193 0.29 2.33 -9.98
CA LEU A 193 0.46 3.52 -10.84
C LEU A 193 1.46 3.26 -11.98
N GLU A 194 2.62 2.67 -11.67
CA GLU A 194 3.60 2.27 -12.69
C GLU A 194 2.98 1.28 -13.70
N SER A 195 2.20 0.32 -13.21
CA SER A 195 1.47 -0.62 -14.07
C SER A 195 0.47 0.09 -14.99
N ILE A 196 -0.27 1.08 -14.49
CA ILE A 196 -1.18 1.92 -15.28
C ILE A 196 -0.44 2.64 -16.40
N VAL A 197 0.70 3.26 -16.08
CA VAL A 197 1.51 4.00 -17.05
C VAL A 197 2.01 3.07 -18.15
N GLN A 198 2.57 1.91 -17.77
CA GLN A 198 3.04 0.91 -18.73
C GLN A 198 1.90 0.41 -19.64
N LYS A 199 0.72 0.16 -19.06
CA LYS A 199 -0.46 -0.25 -19.84
C LYS A 199 -0.91 0.85 -20.78
N SER A 200 -0.95 2.11 -20.34
CA SER A 200 -1.42 3.24 -21.15
C SER A 200 -0.66 3.37 -22.47
N ALA A 201 0.65 3.12 -22.45
CA ALA A 201 1.50 3.16 -23.64
C ALA A 201 1.27 2.00 -24.62
N SER A 202 0.62 0.91 -24.20
CA SER A 202 0.37 -0.28 -25.03
C SER A 202 -1.06 -0.39 -25.55
N ILE A 203 -1.97 0.51 -25.14
CA ILE A 203 -3.36 0.48 -25.58
C ILE A 203 -3.47 1.01 -27.01
N THR A 204 -3.90 0.16 -27.92
CA THR A 204 -4.05 0.52 -29.33
C THR A 204 -5.50 0.53 -29.79
N VAL A 205 -6.36 -0.36 -29.26
CA VAL A 205 -7.73 -0.54 -29.78
C VAL A 205 -8.85 -0.26 -28.77
N ASP A 206 -8.58 -0.23 -27.46
CA ASP A 206 -9.62 -0.08 -26.43
C ASP A 206 -10.33 1.30 -26.46
N TYR A 207 -9.75 2.29 -27.15
CA TYR A 207 -10.41 3.58 -27.35
C TYR A 207 -11.65 3.47 -28.28
N PHE A 208 -11.67 2.51 -29.22
CA PHE A 208 -12.78 2.31 -30.17
C PHE A 208 -13.40 0.91 -30.17
N ALA A 209 -12.78 -0.05 -29.50
CA ALA A 209 -13.27 -1.40 -29.29
C ALA A 209 -13.53 -1.66 -27.80
N CYS A 210 -14.36 -2.66 -27.48
CA CYS A 210 -14.57 -3.08 -26.08
C CYS A 210 -14.82 -4.57 -26.00
N ALA A 211 -14.40 -5.20 -24.90
CA ALA A 211 -14.63 -6.62 -24.65
C ALA A 211 -16.13 -6.97 -24.73
N VAL A 212 -16.43 -8.13 -25.29
CA VAL A 212 -17.79 -8.68 -25.39
C VAL A 212 -17.86 -9.93 -24.52
N PRO A 213 -18.82 -10.01 -23.58
CA PRO A 213 -19.08 -11.24 -22.83
C PRO A 213 -19.28 -12.44 -23.74
N LEU A 214 -18.66 -13.58 -23.41
CA LEU A 214 -18.75 -14.81 -24.20
C LEU A 214 -20.20 -15.33 -24.26
N SER A 215 -20.97 -15.09 -23.20
CA SER A 215 -22.41 -15.39 -23.13
C SER A 215 -23.25 -14.73 -24.23
N LEU A 216 -22.83 -13.58 -24.77
CA LEU A 216 -23.52 -12.89 -25.86
C LEU A 216 -23.19 -13.46 -27.24
N LEU A 217 -22.06 -14.14 -27.37
CA LEU A 217 -21.64 -14.77 -28.63
C LEU A 217 -22.45 -16.05 -28.89
N THR A 218 -22.69 -16.85 -27.84
CA THR A 218 -23.47 -18.10 -27.91
C THR A 218 -24.97 -17.87 -28.11
N SER A 219 -25.53 -16.76 -27.61
CA SER A 219 -26.96 -16.43 -27.74
C SER A 219 -27.37 -16.06 -29.18
N THR A 220 -26.43 -15.53 -29.96
CA THR A 220 -26.69 -15.09 -31.35
C THR A 220 -26.76 -16.28 -32.31
N ALA A 221 -26.00 -17.36 -32.03
CA ALA A 221 -26.03 -18.61 -32.80
C ALA A 221 -27.41 -19.31 -32.77
N ASN A 222 -28.19 -19.12 -31.71
CA ASN A 222 -29.48 -19.80 -31.53
C ASN A 222 -30.69 -19.05 -32.11
N SER A 223 -30.52 -17.80 -32.58
CA SER A 223 -31.67 -16.89 -32.82
C SER A 223 -31.76 -16.32 -34.24
N THR A 224 -30.79 -16.56 -35.13
CA THR A 224 -30.82 -16.06 -36.51
C THR A 224 -30.52 -17.16 -37.51
N SER A 225 -31.37 -17.28 -38.55
CA SER A 225 -31.27 -18.24 -39.67
C SER A 225 -30.07 -17.99 -40.61
N VAL A 226 -29.07 -17.26 -40.15
CA VAL A 226 -27.78 -17.09 -40.81
C VAL A 226 -26.81 -17.93 -39.99
N VAL A 227 -26.42 -19.08 -40.55
CA VAL A 227 -25.40 -19.96 -39.99
C VAL A 227 -24.10 -19.15 -39.97
N ASP A 228 -23.75 -18.57 -38.83
CA ASP A 228 -22.41 -18.03 -38.59
C ASP A 228 -21.57 -19.18 -38.08
N ASP A 229 -20.93 -19.91 -39.01
CA ASP A 229 -20.08 -21.07 -38.74
C ASP A 229 -18.89 -20.74 -37.80
N ASN A 230 -18.69 -19.46 -37.46
CA ASN A 230 -17.62 -18.96 -36.60
C ASN A 230 -18.12 -18.44 -35.23
N ALA A 231 -19.34 -18.78 -34.80
CA ALA A 231 -19.84 -18.38 -33.49
C ALA A 231 -18.94 -18.89 -32.35
N GLY A 232 -18.09 -18.00 -31.81
CA GLY A 232 -17.11 -18.32 -30.76
C GLY A 232 -15.64 -18.33 -31.23
N CYS A 233 -15.38 -18.05 -32.50
CA CYS A 233 -14.03 -17.95 -33.06
C CYS A 233 -13.72 -16.53 -33.56
N CYS A 234 -12.43 -16.21 -33.63
CA CYS A 234 -11.96 -14.97 -34.24
C CYS A 234 -12.05 -15.06 -35.77
N PRO A 235 -12.70 -14.12 -36.47
CA PRO A 235 -12.85 -14.19 -37.92
C PRO A 235 -11.54 -13.95 -38.70
N ILE A 236 -10.46 -13.56 -38.01
CA ILE A 236 -9.13 -13.34 -38.61
C ILE A 236 -8.27 -14.59 -38.49
N CYS A 237 -8.03 -15.06 -37.27
CA CYS A 237 -7.15 -16.21 -37.02
C CYS A 237 -7.89 -17.56 -36.98
N GLN A 238 -9.23 -17.54 -36.96
CA GLN A 238 -10.12 -18.70 -36.87
C GLN A 238 -9.97 -19.54 -35.58
N ASN A 239 -9.19 -19.05 -34.60
CA ASN A 239 -9.05 -19.69 -33.30
C ASN A 239 -10.28 -19.42 -32.43
N SER A 240 -10.67 -20.41 -31.62
CA SER A 240 -11.73 -20.27 -30.63
C SER A 240 -11.27 -19.43 -29.43
N TYR A 241 -12.14 -18.54 -28.96
CA TYR A 241 -11.88 -17.72 -27.76
C TYR A 241 -11.87 -18.53 -26.45
N THR A 242 -12.27 -19.80 -26.51
CA THR A 242 -12.33 -20.72 -25.36
C THR A 242 -11.48 -21.98 -25.57
N ALA A 243 -10.51 -21.95 -26.48
CA ALA A 243 -9.59 -23.06 -26.74
C ALA A 243 -8.50 -23.20 -25.66
N PHE A 244 -8.89 -23.47 -24.41
CA PHE A 244 -7.99 -23.62 -23.25
C PHE A 244 -6.96 -24.76 -23.39
N ALA A 245 -7.24 -25.74 -24.25
CA ALA A 245 -6.33 -26.85 -24.51
C ALA A 245 -5.20 -26.47 -25.50
N GLU A 246 -5.43 -25.47 -26.33
CA GLU A 246 -4.52 -25.08 -27.42
C GLU A 246 -3.69 -23.84 -27.04
N PHE A 247 -4.26 -22.93 -26.25
CA PHE A 247 -3.65 -21.65 -25.93
C PHE A 247 -3.55 -21.44 -24.40
N PRO A 248 -2.44 -20.86 -23.91
CA PRO A 248 -2.35 -20.45 -22.52
C PRO A 248 -3.33 -19.31 -22.23
N ILE A 249 -3.76 -19.19 -20.97
CA ILE A 249 -4.70 -18.15 -20.51
C ILE A 249 -4.28 -16.73 -20.92
N LYS A 250 -2.97 -16.45 -20.91
CA LYS A 250 -2.45 -15.13 -21.31
C LYS A 250 -2.77 -14.79 -22.75
N ASP A 251 -2.72 -15.77 -23.65
CA ASP A 251 -2.97 -15.58 -25.08
C ASP A 251 -4.48 -15.46 -25.34
N LEU A 252 -5.29 -16.26 -24.66
CA LEU A 252 -6.76 -16.15 -24.71
C LEU A 252 -7.26 -14.78 -24.19
N LEU A 253 -6.60 -14.23 -23.16
CA LEU A 253 -6.90 -12.88 -22.67
C LEU A 253 -6.42 -11.80 -23.64
N ALA A 254 -5.28 -12.01 -24.29
CA ALA A 254 -4.73 -11.07 -25.27
C ALA A 254 -5.61 -10.99 -26.52
N ASP A 255 -6.13 -12.12 -27.00
CA ASP A 255 -7.01 -12.18 -28.18
C ASP A 255 -8.51 -12.32 -27.84
N TYR A 256 -8.90 -11.91 -26.63
CA TYR A 256 -10.30 -11.95 -26.18
C TYR A 256 -11.22 -11.17 -27.14
N PRO A 257 -12.48 -11.60 -27.36
CA PRO A 257 -13.36 -10.96 -28.32
C PRO A 257 -13.69 -9.51 -27.95
N VAL A 258 -13.47 -8.60 -28.89
CA VAL A 258 -13.82 -7.19 -28.78
C VAL A 258 -14.75 -6.76 -29.91
N ARG A 259 -15.71 -5.90 -29.59
CA ARG A 259 -16.63 -5.29 -30.55
C ARG A 259 -16.09 -3.93 -31.00
N ILE A 260 -15.92 -3.76 -32.30
CA ILE A 260 -15.60 -2.46 -32.91
C ILE A 260 -16.84 -1.57 -32.84
N LYS A 261 -16.83 -0.53 -32.02
CA LYS A 261 -18.03 0.27 -31.70
C LYS A 261 -18.61 0.99 -32.92
N HIS A 262 -17.79 1.30 -33.93
CA HIS A 262 -18.24 1.97 -35.16
C HIS A 262 -19.09 1.10 -36.08
N CYS A 263 -18.89 -0.22 -36.09
CA CYS A 263 -19.56 -1.11 -37.05
C CYS A 263 -20.19 -2.36 -36.44
N GLY A 264 -19.97 -2.61 -35.15
CA GLY A 264 -20.57 -3.74 -34.42
C GLY A 264 -19.88 -5.09 -34.62
N HIS A 265 -18.92 -5.20 -35.54
CA HIS A 265 -18.17 -6.45 -35.77
C HIS A 265 -17.33 -6.85 -34.55
N ILE A 266 -17.27 -8.15 -34.30
CA ILE A 266 -16.53 -8.77 -33.21
C ILE A 266 -15.29 -9.44 -33.78
N VAL A 267 -14.13 -9.14 -33.19
CA VAL A 267 -12.82 -9.63 -33.63
C VAL A 267 -11.99 -9.91 -32.38
N GLY A 268 -11.05 -10.86 -32.44
CA GLY A 268 -10.06 -11.03 -31.38
C GLY A 268 -9.22 -9.76 -31.19
N LYS A 269 -8.99 -9.38 -29.93
CA LYS A 269 -8.29 -8.13 -29.60
C LYS A 269 -6.89 -8.09 -30.20
N ALA A 270 -6.00 -9.03 -29.88
CA ALA A 270 -4.64 -9.09 -30.42
C ALA A 270 -4.63 -9.11 -31.97
N CYS A 271 -5.56 -9.83 -32.61
CA CYS A 271 -5.71 -9.81 -34.05
C CYS A 271 -6.06 -8.41 -34.59
N LEU A 272 -6.94 -7.68 -33.90
CA LEU A 272 -7.27 -6.30 -34.26
C LEU A 272 -6.11 -5.34 -34.02
N GLU A 273 -5.37 -5.49 -32.92
CA GLU A 273 -4.17 -4.70 -32.63
C GLU A 273 -3.10 -4.91 -33.71
N GLN A 274 -2.84 -6.17 -34.07
CA GLN A 274 -1.93 -6.55 -35.15
C GLN A 274 -2.38 -5.94 -36.49
N TRP A 275 -3.68 -5.95 -36.78
CA TRP A 275 -4.25 -5.33 -37.98
C TRP A 275 -4.00 -3.82 -38.05
N MET A 276 -4.07 -3.14 -36.90
CA MET A 276 -3.84 -1.69 -36.82
C MET A 276 -2.36 -1.31 -37.02
N VAL A 277 -1.41 -2.17 -36.66
CA VAL A 277 0.03 -1.92 -36.82
C VAL A 277 0.62 -2.45 -38.13
N THR A 278 0.02 -3.48 -38.75
CA THR A 278 0.53 -4.10 -39.99
C THR A 278 0.64 -3.07 -41.11
N PRO A 279 1.79 -2.88 -41.80
CA PRO A 279 1.94 -1.84 -42.83
C PRO A 279 0.85 -1.86 -43.91
N LYS A 280 0.39 -0.68 -44.34
CA LYS A 280 -0.59 -0.55 -45.43
C LYS A 280 0.11 -0.89 -46.76
N ILE A 281 -0.52 -1.74 -47.59
CA ILE A 281 0.05 -2.13 -48.91
C ILE A 281 0.28 -0.90 -49.80
N ASN A 282 -0.61 0.10 -49.74
CA ASN A 282 -0.47 1.37 -50.44
C ASN A 282 -1.19 2.47 -49.64
N GLU A 283 -0.42 3.30 -48.93
CA GLU A 283 -0.94 4.37 -48.07
C GLU A 283 -1.71 5.45 -48.84
N ALA A 284 -1.29 5.77 -50.07
CA ALA A 284 -1.98 6.76 -50.90
C ALA A 284 -3.38 6.28 -51.32
N LYS A 285 -3.55 4.97 -51.54
CA LYS A 285 -4.84 4.37 -51.92
C LYS A 285 -5.73 4.04 -50.71
N TYR A 286 -5.12 3.71 -49.57
CA TYR A 286 -5.82 3.34 -48.33
C TYR A 286 -5.31 4.18 -47.15
N PRO A 287 -5.67 5.48 -47.11
CA PRO A 287 -5.09 6.43 -46.16
C PRO A 287 -5.44 6.11 -44.70
N HIS A 288 -6.48 5.32 -44.44
CA HIS A 288 -6.97 5.04 -43.10
C HIS A 288 -6.99 3.54 -42.79
N ARG A 289 -6.75 3.18 -41.53
CA ARG A 289 -7.11 1.86 -41.02
C ARG A 289 -8.63 1.70 -41.00
N THR A 290 -9.06 0.49 -41.32
CA THR A 290 -10.46 0.13 -41.43
C THR A 290 -10.75 -1.16 -40.66
N CYS A 291 -12.01 -1.40 -40.33
CA CYS A 291 -12.47 -2.71 -39.89
C CYS A 291 -12.00 -3.79 -40.90
N PRO A 292 -11.44 -4.91 -40.42
CA PRO A 292 -10.96 -6.00 -41.29
C PRO A 292 -12.10 -6.69 -42.06
N LEU A 293 -13.33 -6.64 -41.55
CA LEU A 293 -14.49 -7.32 -42.13
C LEU A 293 -15.25 -6.43 -43.13
N CYS A 294 -15.68 -5.24 -42.71
CA CYS A 294 -16.55 -4.37 -43.53
C CYS A 294 -15.87 -3.13 -44.10
N ARG A 295 -14.57 -2.93 -43.84
CA ARG A 295 -13.79 -1.79 -44.33
C ARG A 295 -14.28 -0.40 -43.90
N VAL A 296 -15.18 -0.32 -42.91
CA VAL A 296 -15.55 0.94 -42.25
C VAL A 296 -14.30 1.56 -41.61
N LYS A 297 -14.09 2.87 -41.82
CA LYS A 297 -12.97 3.62 -41.27
C LYS A 297 -12.99 3.62 -39.74
N VAL A 298 -11.85 3.34 -39.10
CA VAL A 298 -11.67 3.37 -37.64
C VAL A 298 -10.61 4.36 -37.18
N GLU A 299 -9.58 4.58 -38.00
CA GLU A 299 -8.53 5.56 -37.73
C GLU A 299 -8.96 6.97 -38.17
N GLY A 300 -8.68 7.99 -37.35
CA GLY A 300 -9.02 9.38 -37.66
C GLY A 300 -10.52 9.66 -37.70
N VAL A 301 -11.31 8.86 -36.97
CA VAL A 301 -12.73 9.07 -36.71
C VAL A 301 -12.88 9.43 -35.23
N GLU A 302 -13.86 10.26 -34.90
CA GLU A 302 -14.14 10.61 -33.51
C GLU A 302 -14.41 9.34 -32.70
N GLY A 303 -13.70 9.21 -31.58
CA GLY A 303 -13.83 8.06 -30.70
C GLY A 303 -15.27 7.93 -30.18
N PRO A 304 -15.75 6.70 -29.96
CA PRO A 304 -17.06 6.46 -29.37
C PRO A 304 -17.15 7.12 -27.99
N ALA A 305 -18.34 7.60 -27.65
CA ALA A 305 -18.57 8.31 -26.40
C ALA A 305 -18.12 7.46 -25.20
N VAL A 306 -17.38 8.10 -24.29
CA VAL A 306 -16.97 7.52 -23.02
C VAL A 306 -18.21 7.15 -22.18
N PRO A 307 -18.15 6.11 -21.33
CA PRO A 307 -19.27 5.74 -20.48
C PRO A 307 -19.82 6.92 -19.68
N HIS A 308 -21.15 7.04 -19.66
CA HIS A 308 -21.82 8.16 -19.01
C HIS A 308 -21.43 8.22 -17.52
N GLY A 309 -21.02 9.39 -17.06
CA GLY A 309 -20.61 9.60 -15.68
C GLY A 309 -19.14 9.31 -15.38
N LEU A 310 -18.36 8.67 -16.26
CA LEU A 310 -16.94 8.40 -16.00
C LEU A 310 -16.13 9.69 -15.77
N ARG A 311 -16.27 10.67 -16.68
CA ARG A 311 -15.62 12.00 -16.51
C ARG A 311 -16.10 12.71 -15.24
N LYS A 312 -17.34 12.50 -14.81
CA LYS A 312 -17.89 13.08 -13.59
C LYS A 312 -17.33 12.40 -12.34
N HIS A 313 -17.19 11.07 -12.36
CA HIS A 313 -16.58 10.26 -11.31
C HIS A 313 -15.13 10.70 -11.07
N LEU A 314 -14.34 10.76 -12.14
CA LEU A 314 -12.94 11.20 -12.10
C LEU A 314 -12.74 12.61 -11.52
N LYS A 315 -13.73 13.48 -11.69
CA LYS A 315 -13.70 14.85 -11.16
C LYS A 315 -14.22 14.99 -9.73
N LYS A 316 -14.90 13.98 -9.19
CA LYS A 316 -15.61 14.07 -7.91
C LYS A 316 -15.04 13.15 -6.83
N ASP A 317 -14.58 11.96 -7.21
CA ASP A 317 -14.01 11.04 -6.25
C ASP A 317 -12.61 11.48 -5.85
N ARG A 318 -12.39 11.57 -4.53
CA ARG A 318 -11.12 12.05 -3.97
C ARG A 318 -9.95 11.16 -4.37
N ARG A 319 -10.11 9.83 -4.37
CA ARG A 319 -9.02 8.91 -4.72
C ARG A 319 -8.71 8.98 -6.20
N SER A 320 -9.73 9.04 -7.05
CA SER A 320 -9.53 9.27 -8.48
C SER A 320 -8.75 10.55 -8.74
N LEU A 321 -9.07 11.65 -8.05
CA LEU A 321 -8.38 12.93 -8.18
C LEU A 321 -6.92 12.85 -7.74
N GLU A 322 -6.64 12.18 -6.61
CA GLU A 322 -5.27 11.95 -6.13
C GLU A 322 -4.45 11.15 -7.15
N SER A 323 -4.99 10.04 -7.67
CA SER A 323 -4.33 9.23 -8.71
C SER A 323 -4.14 9.99 -10.03
N LEU A 324 -5.14 10.78 -10.46
CA LEU A 324 -5.02 11.61 -11.67
C LEU A 324 -3.94 12.68 -11.53
N HIS A 325 -3.84 13.29 -10.34
CA HIS A 325 -2.79 14.26 -10.08
C HIS A 325 -1.41 13.61 -10.13
N GLU A 326 -1.24 12.45 -9.51
CA GLU A 326 0.02 11.70 -9.56
C GLU A 326 0.40 11.26 -10.98
N LEU A 327 -0.56 10.79 -11.76
CA LEU A 327 -0.32 10.38 -13.15
C LEU A 327 0.00 11.58 -14.05
N ALA A 328 -0.71 12.70 -13.91
CA ALA A 328 -0.48 13.89 -14.73
C ALA A 328 0.87 14.56 -14.40
N TYR A 329 1.19 14.76 -13.12
CA TYR A 329 2.39 15.50 -12.72
C TYR A 329 3.62 14.61 -12.52
N GLY A 330 3.43 13.33 -12.18
CA GLY A 330 4.52 12.39 -11.95
C GLY A 330 4.94 11.61 -13.19
N TYR A 331 4.01 11.36 -14.12
CA TYR A 331 4.22 10.47 -15.27
C TYR A 331 3.82 11.06 -16.63
N ASP A 332 3.38 12.33 -16.67
CA ASP A 332 2.95 13.02 -17.89
C ASP A 332 1.80 12.32 -18.65
N VAL A 333 0.92 11.63 -17.91
CA VAL A 333 -0.24 10.95 -18.49
C VAL A 333 -1.43 11.91 -18.55
N THR A 334 -1.98 12.09 -19.75
CA THR A 334 -3.13 12.97 -19.98
C THR A 334 -4.43 12.39 -19.42
N LEU A 335 -5.45 13.23 -19.22
CA LEU A 335 -6.77 12.78 -18.78
C LEU A 335 -7.41 11.81 -19.79
N GLU A 336 -7.21 12.05 -21.08
CA GLU A 336 -7.67 11.21 -22.18
C GLU A 336 -7.01 9.82 -22.14
N GLU A 337 -5.71 9.74 -21.91
CA GLU A 337 -5.00 8.45 -21.73
C GLU A 337 -5.46 7.72 -20.46
N CYS A 338 -5.71 8.43 -19.37
CA CYS A 338 -6.28 7.85 -18.15
C CYS A 338 -7.66 7.23 -18.43
N ILE A 339 -8.51 7.95 -19.16
CA ILE A 339 -9.84 7.48 -19.55
C ILE A 339 -9.74 6.20 -20.39
N VAL A 340 -8.85 6.18 -21.39
CA VAL A 340 -8.63 5.01 -22.25
C VAL A 340 -8.11 3.83 -21.42
N THR A 341 -7.21 4.09 -20.47
CA THR A 341 -6.66 3.06 -19.56
C THR A 341 -7.74 2.46 -18.66
N ILE A 342 -8.66 3.28 -18.15
CA ILE A 342 -9.81 2.77 -17.39
C ILE A 342 -10.70 1.88 -18.26
N VAL A 343 -10.96 2.26 -19.50
CA VAL A 343 -11.77 1.44 -20.44
C VAL A 343 -11.09 0.11 -20.77
N ALA A 344 -9.76 0.12 -20.96
CA ALA A 344 -8.97 -1.10 -21.16
C ALA A 344 -8.99 -1.99 -19.91
N CYS A 345 -8.86 -1.40 -18.71
CA CYS A 345 -8.96 -2.09 -17.43
C CYS A 345 -10.32 -2.79 -17.27
N MET A 346 -11.42 -2.08 -17.55
CA MET A 346 -12.78 -2.64 -17.52
C MET A 346 -12.97 -3.75 -18.57
N SER A 347 -12.44 -3.57 -19.78
CA SER A 347 -12.53 -4.59 -20.83
C SER A 347 -11.78 -5.86 -20.45
N LYS A 348 -10.59 -5.71 -19.85
CA LYS A 348 -9.79 -6.85 -19.37
C LYS A 348 -10.45 -7.55 -18.18
N GLU A 349 -11.12 -6.81 -17.30
CA GLU A 349 -11.90 -7.39 -16.21
C GLU A 349 -13.03 -8.28 -16.74
N ILE A 350 -13.81 -7.80 -17.72
CA ILE A 350 -14.84 -8.60 -18.40
C ILE A 350 -14.22 -9.87 -18.99
N ALA A 351 -13.10 -9.74 -19.71
CA ALA A 351 -12.39 -10.88 -20.29
C ALA A 351 -11.99 -11.92 -19.23
N CYS A 352 -11.38 -11.48 -18.13
CA CYS A 352 -10.99 -12.37 -17.04
C CYS A 352 -12.18 -13.03 -16.35
N THR A 353 -13.26 -12.30 -16.09
CA THR A 353 -14.47 -12.84 -15.44
C THR A 353 -15.15 -13.89 -16.31
N GLU A 354 -15.25 -13.65 -17.61
CA GLU A 354 -15.91 -14.58 -18.54
C GLU A 354 -15.08 -15.83 -18.79
N LEU A 355 -13.75 -15.70 -18.98
CA LEU A 355 -12.88 -16.87 -19.07
C LEU A 355 -12.85 -17.67 -17.77
N LEU A 356 -12.88 -17.01 -16.60
CA LEU A 356 -12.96 -17.71 -15.31
C LEU A 356 -14.26 -18.50 -15.19
N SER A 357 -15.38 -17.90 -15.58
CA SER A 357 -16.68 -18.57 -15.60
C SER A 357 -16.66 -19.78 -16.55
N GLU A 358 -15.97 -19.67 -17.69
CA GLU A 358 -15.84 -20.77 -18.64
C GLU A 358 -14.97 -21.93 -18.11
N VAL A 359 -13.82 -21.61 -17.50
CA VAL A 359 -12.96 -22.61 -16.83
C VAL A 359 -13.76 -23.35 -15.75
N GLN A 360 -14.52 -22.63 -14.93
CA GLN A 360 -15.34 -23.22 -13.88
C GLN A 360 -16.48 -24.10 -14.42
N ARG A 361 -17.14 -23.70 -15.52
CA ARG A 361 -18.19 -24.49 -16.15
C ARG A 361 -17.67 -25.81 -16.75
N ASN A 362 -16.47 -25.78 -17.31
CA ASN A 362 -15.88 -26.92 -18.01
C ASN A 362 -15.02 -27.82 -17.11
N GLY A 363 -14.95 -27.53 -15.80
CA GLY A 363 -14.11 -28.29 -14.85
C GLY A 363 -12.62 -28.15 -15.16
N GLY A 364 -12.19 -26.95 -15.54
CA GLY A 364 -10.84 -26.66 -16.02
C GLY A 364 -9.73 -26.71 -14.96
N ASP A 365 -8.50 -26.43 -15.40
CA ASP A 365 -7.28 -26.54 -14.61
C ASP A 365 -7.22 -25.49 -13.48
N GLU A 366 -6.95 -25.94 -12.25
CA GLU A 366 -6.80 -25.10 -11.06
C GLU A 366 -5.75 -23.99 -11.27
N LYS A 367 -4.68 -24.27 -12.02
CA LYS A 367 -3.66 -23.26 -12.35
C LYS A 367 -4.20 -22.14 -13.24
N GLN A 368 -5.12 -22.47 -14.15
CA GLN A 368 -5.76 -21.50 -15.03
C GLN A 368 -6.70 -20.60 -14.22
N GLU A 369 -7.48 -21.21 -13.32
CA GLU A 369 -8.34 -20.50 -12.37
C GLU A 369 -7.53 -19.55 -11.46
N ASP A 370 -6.45 -20.03 -10.85
CA ASP A 370 -5.57 -19.22 -10.00
C ASP A 370 -4.95 -18.04 -10.76
N THR A 371 -4.52 -18.28 -12.00
CA THR A 371 -3.98 -17.22 -12.87
C THR A 371 -5.02 -16.13 -13.12
N LEU A 372 -6.26 -16.51 -13.46
CA LEU A 372 -7.35 -15.57 -13.69
C LEU A 372 -7.75 -14.82 -12.42
N ARG A 373 -7.81 -15.50 -11.26
CA ARG A 373 -8.10 -14.89 -9.95
C ARG A 373 -7.03 -13.88 -9.54
N LYS A 374 -5.75 -14.20 -9.77
CA LYS A 374 -4.63 -13.28 -9.53
C LYS A 374 -4.76 -12.03 -10.41
N MET A 375 -5.04 -12.19 -11.70
CA MET A 375 -5.23 -11.07 -12.62
C MET A 375 -6.45 -10.20 -12.25
N LEU A 376 -7.57 -10.81 -11.85
CA LEU A 376 -8.72 -10.07 -11.33
C LEU A 376 -8.38 -9.27 -10.07
N THR A 377 -7.58 -9.84 -9.17
CA THR A 377 -7.14 -9.14 -7.96
C THR A 377 -6.28 -7.92 -8.31
N GLU A 378 -5.37 -8.04 -9.28
CA GLU A 378 -4.57 -6.91 -9.77
C GLU A 378 -5.44 -5.82 -10.42
N LEU A 379 -6.42 -6.21 -11.25
CA LEU A 379 -7.38 -5.27 -11.86
C LEU A 379 -8.24 -4.57 -10.82
N GLN A 380 -8.63 -5.26 -9.74
CA GLN A 380 -9.37 -4.65 -8.63
C GLN A 380 -8.50 -3.64 -7.87
N LYS A 381 -7.21 -3.91 -7.67
CA LYS A 381 -6.28 -2.92 -7.09
C LYS A 381 -6.21 -1.66 -7.97
N GLU A 382 -6.10 -1.84 -9.29
CA GLU A 382 -6.11 -0.74 -10.25
C GLU A 382 -7.42 0.06 -10.21
N LYS A 383 -8.57 -0.62 -10.25
CA LYS A 383 -9.91 0.01 -10.14
C LYS A 383 -10.09 0.82 -8.85
N ARG A 384 -9.49 0.37 -7.74
CA ARG A 384 -9.53 1.12 -6.46
C ARG A 384 -8.73 2.42 -6.54
N LEU A 385 -7.61 2.46 -7.27
CA LEU A 385 -6.87 3.70 -7.54
C LEU A 385 -7.71 4.68 -8.37
N TRP A 386 -8.47 4.14 -9.31
CA TRP A 386 -9.46 4.91 -10.08
C TRP A 386 -10.72 5.29 -9.27
N GLY A 387 -10.77 5.02 -7.96
CA GLY A 387 -11.87 5.40 -7.08
C GLY A 387 -13.13 4.52 -7.20
N PHE A 388 -13.09 3.41 -7.94
CA PHE A 388 -14.20 2.48 -8.00
C PHE A 388 -14.25 1.62 -6.71
N ARG A 389 -15.47 1.42 -6.16
CA ARG A 389 -15.71 0.62 -4.96
C ARG A 389 -16.55 -0.63 -5.29
N GLY A 390 -16.36 -1.71 -4.52
CA GLY A 390 -17.13 -2.95 -4.60
C GLY A 390 -16.39 -4.11 -5.29
N ASN A 391 -16.76 -5.35 -4.93
CA ASN A 391 -16.34 -6.59 -5.58
C ASN A 391 -17.47 -7.13 -6.46
N VAL A 392 -17.95 -6.44 -7.49
CA VAL A 392 -18.96 -7.03 -8.40
C VAL A 392 -18.86 -6.44 -9.81
N VAL A 393 -18.58 -7.31 -10.79
CA VAL A 393 -19.19 -7.27 -12.12
C VAL A 393 -20.49 -8.06 -12.01
N GLY A 394 -21.62 -7.42 -12.36
CA GLY A 394 -22.99 -7.92 -12.20
C GLY A 394 -23.87 -6.75 -11.74
N ILE A 395 -24.62 -6.05 -12.59
CA ILE A 395 -25.79 -6.58 -13.29
C ILE A 395 -26.46 -7.68 -12.46
N GLY A 396 -27.29 -7.24 -11.51
CA GLY A 396 -28.46 -7.96 -11.00
C GLY A 396 -28.23 -9.21 -10.16
N ALA A 397 -28.32 -9.05 -8.84
CA ALA A 397 -29.17 -9.88 -7.96
C ALA A 397 -29.34 -9.15 -6.61
N GLY A 398 -30.61 -8.92 -6.20
CA GLY A 398 -30.99 -8.33 -4.91
C GLY A 398 -30.60 -9.22 -3.72
N ASN A 399 -30.64 -8.77 -2.46
CA ASN A 399 -31.67 -7.96 -1.79
C ASN A 399 -31.08 -7.09 -0.66
N GLY A 400 -31.78 -5.99 -0.33
CA GLY A 400 -31.62 -5.29 0.95
C GLY A 400 -31.73 -3.76 0.88
N ASP A 401 -32.86 -3.27 0.38
CA ASP A 401 -33.57 -2.03 0.76
C ASP A 401 -32.77 -0.71 0.93
N ASP A 402 -32.83 0.17 -0.08
CA ASP A 402 -33.51 1.46 0.07
C ASP A 402 -33.65 2.25 -1.26
N LEU A 403 -34.92 2.55 -1.57
CA LEU A 403 -35.56 3.55 -2.42
C LEU A 403 -34.90 4.09 -3.73
N HIS A 404 -35.49 3.64 -4.84
CA HIS A 404 -36.15 4.43 -5.90
C HIS A 404 -35.61 5.83 -6.27
N SER A 405 -34.76 5.88 -7.30
CA SER A 405 -35.12 6.48 -8.60
C SER A 405 -33.98 6.27 -9.60
N SER A 406 -34.04 5.18 -10.37
CA SER A 406 -33.34 5.12 -11.65
C SER A 406 -34.07 4.16 -12.57
N LYS A 407 -34.80 4.72 -13.54
CA LYS A 407 -35.25 3.99 -14.72
C LYS A 407 -34.01 3.44 -15.46
N GLN A 408 -34.16 2.21 -15.93
CA GLN A 408 -33.29 1.44 -16.80
C GLN A 408 -32.32 2.27 -17.68
N ALA A 409 -31.01 2.05 -17.51
CA ALA A 409 -30.03 2.23 -18.58
C ALA A 409 -29.58 0.84 -19.03
N ARG A 410 -30.20 0.35 -20.12
CA ARG A 410 -29.80 -0.88 -20.81
C ARG A 410 -28.45 -0.65 -21.48
N PHE A 411 -27.39 -1.34 -21.04
CA PHE A 411 -26.12 -1.42 -21.79
C PHE A 411 -26.16 -2.43 -22.97
N GLY A 412 -27.36 -2.74 -23.47
CA GLY A 412 -27.58 -3.63 -24.62
C GLY A 412 -28.44 -3.03 -25.74
N GLN A 413 -28.91 -1.79 -25.60
CA GLN A 413 -29.59 -1.07 -26.68
C GLN A 413 -29.11 0.39 -26.67
N TRP A 414 -28.23 0.72 -27.62
CA TRP A 414 -27.86 2.09 -27.88
C TRP A 414 -28.96 2.75 -28.73
N PRO A 415 -29.51 3.90 -28.32
CA PRO A 415 -30.62 4.52 -29.03
C PRO A 415 -30.13 5.25 -30.28
N SER A 416 -30.88 5.08 -31.36
CA SER A 416 -30.95 6.02 -32.48
C SER A 416 -31.45 7.38 -31.96
N ALA A 417 -30.95 8.46 -32.58
CA ALA A 417 -31.12 9.86 -32.19
C ALA A 417 -32.51 10.30 -31.66
N GLY A 418 -32.50 11.20 -30.65
CA GLY A 418 -33.55 12.21 -30.40
C GLY A 418 -34.07 12.36 -28.97
N GLY A 419 -34.17 13.60 -28.47
CA GLY A 419 -35.19 14.03 -27.49
C GLY A 419 -34.73 14.57 -26.13
N SER A 420 -35.31 15.71 -25.72
CA SER A 420 -34.89 16.69 -24.71
C SER A 420 -35.27 16.46 -23.22
N THR A 421 -34.43 17.05 -22.34
CA THR A 421 -34.67 17.82 -21.08
C THR A 421 -35.61 17.34 -19.94
N MET A 422 -35.14 17.38 -18.68
CA MET A 422 -35.51 18.39 -17.65
C MET A 422 -34.76 18.24 -16.31
N ASN A 423 -34.52 19.36 -15.63
CA ASN A 423 -33.78 19.59 -14.36
C ASN A 423 -34.68 19.46 -13.12
N ILE A 424 -34.17 18.94 -11.98
CA ILE A 424 -34.54 19.38 -10.61
C ILE A 424 -33.30 19.31 -9.69
N ARG A 425 -33.06 20.40 -8.94
CA ARG A 425 -32.06 20.56 -7.86
C ARG A 425 -32.70 20.17 -6.51
N THR A 426 -31.91 19.61 -5.59
CA THR A 426 -32.01 19.92 -4.14
C THR A 426 -30.66 19.74 -3.44
N HIS A 427 -30.38 20.66 -2.52
CA HIS A 427 -29.25 20.69 -1.59
C HIS A 427 -29.51 19.77 -0.39
N HIS A 428 -28.47 19.19 0.21
CA HIS A 428 -28.24 19.28 1.66
C HIS A 428 -26.82 18.88 2.05
N GLU A 429 -26.24 19.72 2.92
CA GLU A 429 -24.92 19.60 3.52
C GLU A 429 -24.92 18.68 4.74
N ILE A 430 -23.69 18.26 5.05
CA ILE A 430 -23.22 17.31 6.06
C ILE A 430 -23.39 17.88 7.49
N ASN A 431 -23.58 16.99 8.47
CA ASN A 431 -23.10 17.23 9.83
C ASN A 431 -22.60 15.92 10.48
N ILE A 432 -21.34 15.88 10.89
CA ILE A 432 -20.77 14.86 11.79
C ILE A 432 -20.27 15.59 13.05
N PRO A 433 -20.61 15.15 14.28
CA PRO A 433 -20.36 15.91 15.51
C PRO A 433 -18.89 15.97 15.97
N THR A 434 -18.50 17.16 16.43
CA THR A 434 -17.15 17.61 16.81
C THR A 434 -16.71 17.27 18.24
N CYS A 435 -17.09 16.11 18.80
CA CYS A 435 -16.89 15.83 20.24
C CYS A 435 -15.88 14.73 20.61
N PHE A 436 -14.94 14.35 19.71
CA PHE A 436 -14.00 13.24 19.97
C PHE A 436 -12.50 13.57 19.89
N ILE A 437 -12.09 14.84 19.92
CA ILE A 437 -10.69 15.26 19.67
C ILE A 437 -9.87 15.61 20.93
N ASN A 438 -10.47 15.75 22.12
CA ASN A 438 -9.76 16.35 23.28
C ASN A 438 -9.22 15.36 24.34
N ARG A 439 -8.89 14.10 24.02
CA ARG A 439 -8.41 13.17 25.08
C ARG A 439 -7.16 12.34 24.81
N ILE A 440 -6.44 12.53 23.70
CA ILE A 440 -5.21 11.77 23.45
C ILE A 440 -4.12 12.69 22.84
N VAL A 441 -3.01 12.85 23.59
CA VAL A 441 -1.73 13.50 23.25
C VAL A 441 -1.69 15.05 23.21
N PRO A 442 -1.16 15.71 24.26
CA PRO A 442 -0.82 17.15 24.23
C PRO A 442 0.38 17.50 23.33
N GLU A 443 1.21 16.53 22.94
CA GLU A 443 2.50 16.80 22.27
C GLU A 443 2.46 16.93 20.74
N LEU A 444 1.29 16.78 20.10
CA LEU A 444 1.16 16.92 18.63
C LEU A 444 0.50 18.24 18.18
N ALA A 445 -0.01 19.06 19.10
CA ALA A 445 -0.58 20.37 18.76
C ALA A 445 0.48 21.42 18.37
N GLY A 446 1.76 21.18 18.68
CA GLY A 446 2.87 22.10 18.41
C GLY A 446 3.45 22.07 16.99
N ALA A 447 3.06 21.11 16.13
CA ALA A 447 3.65 20.93 14.80
C ALA A 447 2.73 21.28 13.62
N VAL A 448 1.48 21.71 13.87
CA VAL A 448 0.48 21.98 12.80
C VAL A 448 0.07 23.47 12.71
N THR A 449 0.71 24.36 13.46
CA THR A 449 0.48 25.83 13.35
C THR A 449 1.75 26.58 12.97
N SER A 450 2.37 26.24 11.84
CA SER A 450 3.37 27.11 11.21
C SER A 450 3.37 26.98 9.68
N SER A 451 2.21 27.21 9.06
CA SER A 451 2.13 27.56 7.64
C SER A 451 0.82 28.28 7.33
N ARG A 452 0.62 29.45 7.95
CA ARG A 452 -0.37 30.42 7.49
C ARG A 452 0.23 31.83 7.49
N GLY A 453 0.43 32.34 6.27
CA GLY A 453 0.37 33.76 5.96
C GLY A 453 1.61 34.60 6.24
N VAL A 454 2.46 34.79 5.22
CA VAL A 454 3.07 36.09 5.00
C VAL A 454 2.70 36.55 3.61
N SER A 455 1.73 37.46 3.57
CA SER A 455 1.42 38.31 2.43
C SER A 455 2.53 39.35 2.33
N ILE A 456 3.30 39.36 1.24
CA ILE A 456 4.17 40.47 0.87
C ILE A 456 3.64 41.02 -0.46
N LYS A 457 2.78 42.03 -0.36
CA LYS A 457 2.59 43.02 -1.40
C LYS A 457 3.13 44.36 -0.88
N ASP A 458 3.80 45.04 -1.79
CA ASP A 458 4.19 46.44 -1.79
C ASP A 458 5.39 46.86 -0.92
N ARG A 459 6.52 47.09 -1.59
CA ARG A 459 7.16 48.42 -1.61
C ARG A 459 8.02 48.63 -2.88
N PRO A 460 8.19 49.89 -3.34
CA PRO A 460 8.58 50.24 -4.70
C PRO A 460 10.09 50.54 -4.84
N VAL A 461 10.43 51.15 -5.98
CA VAL A 461 11.71 51.74 -6.46
C VAL A 461 12.43 50.78 -7.42
N SER A 462 12.37 50.97 -8.75
CA SER A 462 12.83 52.12 -9.54
C SER A 462 12.07 52.24 -10.86
#